data_AF-A0A973RED9-F1
#
_entry.id   AF-A0A973RED9-F1
#
_cell.length_a   1.000
_cell.length_b   1.000
_cell.length_c   1.000
_cell.angle_alpha   90.00
_cell.angle_beta   90.00
_cell.angle_gamma   90.00
#
_symmetry.space_group_name_H-M   'P 1'
#
loop_
_entity.id
_entity.type
_entity.pdbx_description
1 polymer ?
#
loop_
_entity_poly.entity_id
_entity_poly.type
_entity_poly.pdbx_seq_one_letter_code
_entity_poly.pdbx_strand_id
1 'polypeptide(L)'
;MDATLRLAPVTPANIDAAIAVKVRPDQEGFVSPVVKSLAEAYVHPDVAWPRLILDGDRPAGFLMAFLDIDWDGKGLDFRSGLW
;
A
#
# COMPACT_ATOMS: atom_id res chain seq x y z
N MET A 1 -1.94 -12.12 -23.78
CA MET A 1 -2.33 -12.53 -22.42
C MET A 1 -2.79 -11.27 -21.74
N ASP A 2 -4.10 -11.13 -21.49
CA ASP A 2 -4.65 -9.96 -20.81
C ASP A 2 -4.24 -9.97 -19.34
N ALA A 3 -3.10 -9.33 -19.08
CA ALA A 3 -2.61 -9.00 -17.75
C ALA A 3 -3.55 -7.96 -17.12
N THR A 4 -4.55 -8.43 -16.38
CA THR A 4 -5.42 -7.55 -15.57
C THR A 4 -4.72 -7.29 -14.24
N LEU A 5 -4.18 -6.08 -14.09
CA LEU A 5 -3.64 -5.62 -12.82
C LEU A 5 -4.73 -5.69 -11.75
N ARG A 6 -4.37 -6.19 -10.56
CA ARG A 6 -5.30 -6.30 -9.42
C ARG A 6 -4.65 -5.85 -8.13
N LEU A 7 -5.48 -5.29 -7.24
CA LEU A 7 -5.09 -4.98 -5.87
C LEU A 7 -5.42 -6.17 -4.97
N ALA A 8 -4.41 -6.74 -4.32
CA ALA A 8 -4.56 -7.82 -3.36
C ALA A 8 -4.32 -7.34 -1.94
N PRO A 9 -5.05 -7.87 -0.94
CA PRO A 9 -4.70 -7.65 0.45
C PRO A 9 -3.31 -8.24 0.75
N VAL A 10 -2.60 -7.60 1.68
CA VAL A 10 -1.37 -8.17 2.25
C VAL A 10 -1.78 -9.19 3.31
N THR A 11 -1.19 -10.38 3.24
CA THR A 11 -1.52 -11.55 4.05
C THR A 11 -0.23 -12.24 4.46
N PRO A 12 -0.25 -13.15 5.45
CA PRO A 12 0.92 -13.96 5.79
C PRO A 12 1.51 -14.71 4.58
N ALA A 13 0.69 -15.06 3.58
CA ALA A 13 1.13 -15.80 2.40
C ALA A 13 1.89 -14.96 1.37
N ASN A 14 1.78 -13.62 1.41
CA ASN A 14 2.41 -12.74 0.41
C ASN A 14 3.21 -11.58 1.01
N ILE A 15 3.41 -11.55 2.33
CA ILE A 15 4.13 -10.48 3.01
C ILE A 15 5.58 -10.32 2.53
N ASP A 16 6.30 -11.43 2.35
CA ASP A 16 7.69 -11.38 1.87
C ASP A 16 7.77 -10.84 0.45
N ALA A 17 6.81 -11.22 -0.40
CA ALA A 17 6.70 -10.71 -1.76
C ALA A 17 6.38 -9.20 -1.79
N ALA A 18 5.56 -8.72 -0.85
CA ALA A 18 5.29 -7.29 -0.69
C ALA A 18 6.53 -6.52 -0.22
N ILE A 19 7.26 -7.04 0.79
CA ILE A 19 8.48 -6.41 1.30
C ILE A 19 9.59 -6.37 0.24
N ALA A 20 9.64 -7.37 -0.64
CA ALA A 20 10.61 -7.45 -1.73
C ALA A 20 10.32 -6.48 -2.89
N VAL A 21 9.17 -5.80 -2.92
CA VAL A 21 8.89 -4.77 -3.93
C VAL A 21 9.91 -3.64 -3.80
N LYS A 22 10.58 -3.34 -4.90
CA LYS A 22 11.57 -2.27 -4.99
C LYS A 22 11.34 -1.42 -6.23
N VAL A 23 11.58 -0.13 -6.06
CA VAL A 23 11.76 0.80 -7.17
C VAL A 23 13.14 0.62 -7.79
N ARG A 24 13.43 1.34 -8.87
CA ARG A 24 14.79 1.32 -9.43
C ARG A 24 15.80 1.92 -8.43
N PRO A 25 17.09 1.54 -8.47
CA PRO A 25 18.11 2.03 -7.54
C PRO A 25 18.20 3.56 -7.45
N ASP A 26 18.00 4.28 -8.56
CA ASP A 26 18.01 5.74 -8.61
C ASP A 26 16.85 6.40 -7.82
N GLN A 27 15.81 5.63 -7.50
CA GLN A 27 14.61 6.10 -6.83
C GLN A 27 14.56 5.72 -5.35
N GLU A 28 15.41 4.80 -4.87
CA GLU A 28 15.36 4.26 -3.50
C GLU A 28 15.50 5.35 -2.42
N GLY A 29 16.21 6.46 -2.72
CA GLY A 29 16.36 7.59 -1.80
C GLY A 29 15.12 8.48 -1.63
N PHE A 30 14.10 8.32 -2.46
CA PHE A 30 12.88 9.15 -2.45
C PHE A 30 11.66 8.44 -1.85
N VAL A 31 11.78 7.16 -1.53
CA VAL A 31 10.67 6.35 -1.03
C VAL A 31 11.07 5.61 0.25
N SER A 32 10.11 5.42 1.15
CA SER A 32 10.32 4.52 2.28
C SER A 32 10.19 3.06 1.84
N PRO A 33 10.92 2.11 2.46
CA PRO A 33 10.71 0.68 2.21
C PRO A 33 9.29 0.23 2.58
N VAL A 34 8.75 -0.75 1.85
CA VAL A 34 7.38 -1.28 2.07
C VAL A 34 7.16 -1.76 3.52
N VAL A 35 8.19 -2.35 4.14
CA VAL A 35 8.10 -2.80 5.54
C VAL A 35 7.75 -1.66 6.51
N LYS A 36 8.21 -0.43 6.24
CA LYS A 36 7.87 0.74 7.06
C LYS A 36 6.39 1.09 6.92
N SER A 37 5.89 1.13 5.69
CA SER A 37 4.46 1.37 5.42
C SER A 37 3.58 0.30 6.09
N LEU A 38 3.99 -0.97 6.06
CA LEU A 38 3.25 -2.06 6.72
C LEU A 38 3.26 -1.90 8.26
N ALA A 39 4.38 -1.44 8.84
CA ALA A 39 4.44 -1.13 10.27
C ALA A 39 3.52 0.04 10.66
N GLU A 40 3.46 1.10 9.84
CA GLU A 40 2.51 2.20 10.02
C GLU A 40 1.06 1.71 9.93
N ALA A 41 0.74 0.86 8.95
CA ALA A 41 -0.60 0.28 8.82
C ALA A 41 -1.01 -0.62 9.99
N TYR A 42 -0.06 -1.35 10.59
CA TYR A 42 -0.31 -2.13 11.79
C TYR A 42 -0.75 -1.24 12.97
N VAL A 43 -0.22 -0.02 13.07
CA VAL A 43 -0.60 0.95 14.12
C VAL A 43 -1.93 1.63 13.81
N HIS A 44 -2.30 1.75 12.53
CA HIS A 44 -3.52 2.42 12.07
C HIS A 44 -4.45 1.51 11.27
N PRO A 45 -4.91 0.36 11.81
CA PRO A 45 -5.60 -0.68 11.04
C PRO A 45 -6.98 -0.26 10.52
N ASP A 46 -7.64 0.71 11.16
CA ASP A 46 -8.98 1.18 10.78
C ASP A 46 -8.95 2.19 9.62
N VAL A 47 -7.77 2.75 9.32
CA VAL A 47 -7.60 3.84 8.34
C VAL A 47 -6.67 3.41 7.20
N ALA A 48 -5.56 2.75 7.53
CA ALA A 48 -4.55 2.37 6.57
C ALA A 48 -5.03 1.20 5.70
N TRP A 49 -4.86 1.36 4.39
CA TRP A 49 -5.34 0.43 3.37
C TRP A 49 -4.20 -0.02 2.47
N PRO A 50 -3.32 -0.91 2.94
CA PRO A 50 -2.21 -1.43 2.14
C PRO A 50 -2.70 -2.42 1.08
N ARG A 51 -2.15 -2.33 -0.13
CA ARG A 51 -2.41 -3.28 -1.22
C ARG A 51 -1.12 -3.66 -1.95
N LEU A 52 -1.00 -4.95 -2.24
CA LEU A 52 -0.03 -5.47 -3.20
C LEU A 52 -0.65 -5.38 -4.60
N ILE A 53 0.03 -4.74 -5.53
CA ILE A 53 -0.37 -4.69 -6.93
C ILE A 53 0.19 -5.95 -7.60
N LEU A 54 -0.68 -6.75 -8.19
CA LEU A 54 -0.31 -8.00 -8.86
C LEU A 54 -0.64 -7.92 -10.35
N ASP A 55 0.33 -8.34 -11.16
CA ASP A 55 0.20 -8.65 -12.59
C ASP A 55 0.14 -10.17 -12.72
N GLY A 56 -1.09 -10.72 -12.80
CA GLY A 56 -1.33 -12.15 -12.55
C GLY A 56 -0.97 -12.52 -11.11
N ASP A 57 0.09 -13.32 -10.96
CA ASP A 57 0.68 -13.71 -9.67
C ASP A 57 1.99 -12.99 -9.36
N ARG A 58 2.46 -12.14 -10.26
CA ARG A 58 3.73 -11.41 -10.11
C ARG A 58 3.51 -10.10 -9.35
N PRO A 59 4.24 -9.83 -8.25
CA PRO A 59 4.31 -8.50 -7.65
C PRO A 59 4.76 -7.44 -8.65
N ALA A 60 3.92 -6.44 -8.86
CA ALA A 60 4.17 -5.31 -9.76
C ALA A 60 4.39 -4.01 -8.99
N GLY A 61 3.91 -3.91 -7.75
CA GLY A 61 4.06 -2.71 -6.92
C GLY A 61 3.34 -2.83 -5.58
N PHE A 62 3.43 -1.77 -4.79
CA PHE A 62 2.76 -1.63 -3.50
C PHE A 62 2.07 -0.27 -3.45
N LEU A 63 0.94 -0.19 -2.76
CA LEU A 63 0.14 1.00 -2.54
C LEU A 63 -0.22 1.07 -1.06
N MET A 64 0.00 2.21 -0.40
CA MET A 64 -0.72 2.56 0.82
C MET A 64 -1.75 3.64 0.51
N ALA A 65 -2.95 3.50 1.04
CA ALA A 65 -3.93 4.57 0.98
C ALA A 65 -4.74 4.67 2.27
N PHE A 66 -5.48 5.75 2.39
CA PHE A 66 -6.67 5.85 3.23
C PHE A 66 -7.76 6.50 2.40
N LEU A 67 -9.01 6.14 2.67
CA LEU A 67 -10.17 6.59 1.89
C LEU A 67 -11.20 7.19 2.83
N ASP A 68 -11.68 8.39 2.48
CA ASP A 68 -12.79 9.11 3.08
C ASP A 68 -12.74 9.17 4.62
N ILE A 69 -11.56 9.49 5.18
CA ILE A 69 -11.43 9.71 6.62
C ILE A 69 -11.92 11.10 7.02
N ASP A 70 -12.71 11.16 8.08
CA ASP A 70 -13.07 12.39 8.77
C ASP A 70 -11.83 12.96 9.48
N TRP A 71 -11.18 13.91 8.81
CA TRP A 71 -9.82 14.33 9.14
C TRP A 71 -9.71 15.00 10.51
N ASP A 72 -10.75 15.74 10.91
CA ASP A 72 -10.80 16.45 12.20
C ASP A 72 -11.87 15.92 13.16
N GLY A 73 -12.59 14.86 12.78
CA GLY A 73 -13.61 14.20 13.59
C GLY A 73 -14.92 14.99 13.74
N LYS A 74 -15.13 16.02 12.92
CA LYS A 74 -16.32 16.89 12.98
C LYS A 74 -17.33 16.60 11.87
N GLY A 75 -17.07 15.64 10.99
CA GLY A 75 -17.94 15.24 9.89
C GLY A 75 -18.04 16.29 8.78
N LEU A 76 -17.03 17.15 8.61
CA LEU A 76 -17.03 18.24 7.63
C LEU A 76 -15.86 18.19 6.64
N ASP A 77 -14.72 17.62 7.02
CA ASP A 77 -13.51 17.54 6.19
C ASP A 77 -13.13 16.08 5.99
N PHE A 78 -13.54 15.53 4.85
CA PHE A 78 -13.20 14.16 4.46
C PHE A 78 -12.04 14.15 3.49
N ARG A 79 -11.03 13.32 3.77
CA ARG A 79 -9.83 13.24 2.95
C ARG A 79 -9.54 11.81 2.52
N SER A 80 -8.96 11.70 1.35
CA SER A 80 -8.38 10.48 0.80
C SER A 80 -6.94 10.77 0.39
N GLY A 81 -6.06 9.79 0.56
CA GLY A 81 -4.63 9.95 0.27
C GLY A 81 -4.01 8.62 -0.13
N LEU A 82 -2.98 8.69 -0.98
CA LEU A 82 -2.22 7.52 -1.40
C LEU A 82 -0.74 7.87 -1.49
N TRP A 83 0.12 6.90 -1.17
CA TRP A 83 1.58 7.00 -1.31
C TRP A 83 2.23 5.62 -1.46
#